data_AF-A0A918RML0-F1
#
_entry.id   AF-A0A918RML0-F1
#
_cell.length_a   1.000
_cell.length_b   1.000
_cell.length_c   1.000
_cell.angle_alpha   90.00
_cell.angle_beta   90.00
_cell.angle_gamma   90.00
#
_symmetry.space_group_name_H-M   'P 1'
#
loop_
_entity.id
_entity.type
_entity.pdbx_description
1 polymer ?
#
loop_
_entity_poly.entity_id
_entity_poly.type
_entity_poly.pdbx_seq_one_letter_code
_entity_poly.pdbx_strand_id
1 'polypeptide(L)'
;MNWPDGRRYGRLVLYYSPVCEALWGYATGPNSETWTVHIDVHRQSDRAVAPASFSGRTALPGSWGNVLSDLTGCVYAEGYVVKGGAAGPHARTACVQGSGSVTHTAG
;
A
#
# COMPACT_ATOMS: atom_id res chain seq x y z
N MET A 1 -8.50 6.40 -4.31
CA MET A 1 -7.33 7.04 -4.94
C MET A 1 -7.83 7.90 -6.07
N ASN A 2 -7.31 9.12 -6.16
CA ASN A 2 -7.68 10.09 -7.18
C ASN A 2 -6.43 10.55 -7.93
N TRP A 3 -6.64 10.96 -9.17
CA TRP A 3 -5.65 11.68 -9.97
C TRP A 3 -5.37 13.07 -9.36
N PRO A 4 -4.30 13.76 -9.81
CA PRO A 4 -4.03 15.15 -9.43
C PRO A 4 -5.18 16.13 -9.72
N ASP A 5 -5.97 15.87 -10.76
CA ASP A 5 -7.15 16.67 -11.11
C ASP A 5 -8.40 16.36 -10.24
N GLY A 6 -8.25 15.51 -9.22
CA GLY A 6 -9.32 15.11 -8.31
C GLY A 6 -10.25 14.01 -8.84
N ARG A 7 -10.17 13.64 -10.12
CA ARG A 7 -10.98 12.55 -10.67
C ARG A 7 -10.57 11.21 -10.06
N ARG A 8 -11.53 10.30 -9.93
CA ARG A 8 -11.27 8.96 -9.37
C ARG A 8 -10.29 8.19 -10.27
N TYR A 9 -9.22 7.67 -9.66
CA TYR A 9 -8.28 6.75 -10.28
C TYR A 9 -8.70 5.30 -10.06
N GLY A 10 -8.92 4.93 -8.80
CA GLY A 10 -9.13 3.55 -8.37
C GLY A 10 -9.32 3.43 -6.87
N ARG A 11 -9.37 2.20 -6.36
CA ARG A 11 -9.47 1.91 -4.93
C ARG A 11 -8.11 1.43 -4.41
N LEU A 12 -7.75 1.85 -3.20
CA LEU A 12 -6.67 1.26 -2.42
C LEU A 12 -7.27 0.23 -1.47
N VAL A 13 -6.68 -0.97 -1.46
CA VAL A 13 -7.07 -2.10 -0.61
C VAL A 13 -5.84 -2.56 0.15
N LEU A 14 -6.04 -2.97 1.40
CA LEU A 14 -5.02 -3.65 2.19
C LEU A 14 -5.42 -5.12 2.31
N TYR A 15 -4.58 -6.01 1.80
CA TYR A 15 -4.77 -7.45 1.92
C TYR A 15 -4.03 -7.95 3.14
N TYR A 16 -4.65 -8.85 3.89
CA TYR A 16 -4.05 -9.54 5.03
C TYR A 16 -4.00 -11.03 4.76
N SER A 17 -2.83 -11.62 5.01
CA SER A 17 -2.64 -13.06 5.02
C SER A 17 -2.35 -13.53 6.44
N PRO A 18 -3.28 -14.27 7.08
CA PRO A 18 -3.01 -14.85 8.39
C PRO A 18 -1.95 -15.96 8.34
N VAL A 19 -1.71 -16.56 7.18
CA VAL A 19 -0.68 -17.59 7.00
C VAL A 19 0.72 -16.98 6.91
N CYS A 20 0.82 -15.76 6.37
CA CYS A 20 2.10 -15.06 6.24
C CYS A 20 2.34 -14.05 7.37
N GLU A 21 1.35 -13.81 8.24
CA GLU A 21 1.37 -12.77 9.27
C GLU A 21 1.87 -11.43 8.69
N ALA A 22 1.26 -11.08 7.56
CA ALA A 22 1.69 -9.95 6.75
C ALA A 22 0.55 -9.36 5.92
N LEU A 23 0.75 -8.09 5.55
CA LEU A 23 -0.16 -7.32 4.72
C LEU A 23 0.57 -6.68 3.55
N TRP A 24 -0.19 -6.39 2.50
CA TRP A 24 0.29 -5.63 1.36
C TRP A 24 -0.84 -4.78 0.77
N GLY A 25 -0.47 -3.62 0.24
CA GLY A 25 -1.41 -2.75 -0.46
C GLY A 25 -1.69 -3.21 -1.89
N TYR A 26 -2.85 -2.83 -2.42
CA TYR A 26 -3.21 -3.03 -3.82
C TYR A 26 -4.06 -1.87 -4.33
N ALA A 27 -3.73 -1.37 -5.52
CA ALA A 27 -4.49 -0.33 -6.20
C ALA A 27 -5.22 -0.91 -7.43
N THR A 28 -6.55 -0.78 -7.51
CA THR A 28 -7.38 -1.36 -8.59
C THR A 28 -7.42 -0.53 -9.89
N GLY A 29 -6.49 0.41 -10.08
CA GLY A 29 -6.53 1.38 -11.19
C GLY A 29 -5.76 0.96 -12.45
N PRO A 30 -5.88 1.71 -13.56
CA PRO A 30 -5.17 1.40 -14.80
C PRO A 30 -3.66 1.66 -14.68
N ASN A 31 -2.87 0.81 -15.35
CA ASN A 31 -1.43 0.99 -15.46
C ASN A 31 -1.06 1.71 -16.76
N SER A 32 0.02 2.50 -16.73
CA SER A 32 0.61 3.16 -17.88
C SER A 32 2.05 3.54 -17.59
N GLU A 33 2.81 3.83 -18.63
CA GLU A 33 4.15 4.44 -18.56
C GLU A 33 4.08 5.95 -18.27
N THR A 34 2.92 6.59 -18.43
CA THR A 34 2.74 8.04 -18.32
C THR A 34 2.34 8.52 -16.92
N TRP A 35 2.17 7.61 -15.97
CA TRP A 35 1.96 7.91 -14.56
C TRP A 35 2.59 6.82 -13.70
N THR A 36 2.85 7.14 -12.44
CA THR A 36 3.39 6.21 -11.46
C THR A 36 2.40 6.04 -10.32
N VAL A 37 2.09 4.79 -9.98
CA VAL A 37 1.26 4.44 -8.82
C VAL A 37 2.21 4.17 -7.67
N HIS A 38 2.02 4.85 -6.55
CA HIS A 38 2.77 4.62 -5.32
C HIS A 38 1.87 3.94 -4.29
N ILE A 39 2.42 2.94 -3.61
CA ILE A 39 1.76 2.18 -2.55
C ILE A 39 2.80 1.93 -1.46
N ASP A 40 2.64 2.61 -0.33
CA ASP A 40 3.50 2.47 0.83
C ASP A 40 2.72 1.78 1.94
N VAL A 41 3.24 0.66 2.45
CA VAL A 41 2.65 -0.03 3.61
C VAL A 41 3.40 0.39 4.85
N HIS A 42 2.68 0.87 5.86
CA HIS A 42 3.25 1.42 7.09
C HIS A 42 2.87 0.57 8.28
N ARG A 43 3.82 0.32 9.19
CA ARG A 43 3.58 -0.25 10.52
C ARG A 43 3.90 0.79 11.58
N GLN A 44 2.92 1.11 12.42
CA GLN A 44 3.03 2.25 13.34
C GLN A 44 3.95 2.00 14.54
N SER A 45 4.04 0.75 15.02
CA SER A 45 4.74 0.40 16.25
C SER A 45 6.24 0.68 16.22
N ASP A 46 6.88 0.39 15.08
CA ASP A 46 8.31 0.60 14.84
C ASP A 46 8.58 1.58 13.69
N ARG A 47 7.52 2.21 13.16
CA ARG A 47 7.56 3.13 12.02
C ARG A 47 8.16 2.49 10.76
N ALA A 48 8.07 1.17 10.62
CA ALA A 48 8.51 0.49 9.41
C ALA A 48 7.65 0.91 8.21
N VAL A 49 8.29 1.03 7.05
CA VAL A 49 7.64 1.35 5.77
C VAL A 49 8.16 0.39 4.70
N ALA A 50 7.24 -0.22 3.97
CA ALA A 50 7.52 -1.01 2.78
C ALA A 50 7.01 -0.24 1.54
N PRO A 51 7.86 0.60 0.92
CA PRO A 51 7.46 1.41 -0.22
C PRO A 51 7.43 0.59 -1.50
N ALA A 52 6.50 0.89 -2.40
CA ALA A 52 6.46 0.30 -3.73
C ALA A 52 5.92 1.31 -4.75
N SER A 53 6.41 1.22 -5.97
CA SER A 53 5.93 2.05 -7.07
C SER A 53 5.88 1.28 -8.38
N PHE A 54 4.89 1.58 -9.21
CA PHE A 54 4.74 0.96 -10.52
C PHE A 54 4.45 1.98 -11.62
N SER A 55 5.18 1.87 -12.73
CA SER A 55 4.95 2.56 -14.00
C SER A 55 5.26 1.57 -15.13
N GLY A 56 4.34 1.38 -16.06
CA GLY A 56 4.49 0.42 -17.14
C GLY A 56 3.17 0.00 -17.76
N ARG A 57 3.23 -0.65 -18.93
CA ARG A 57 2.07 -1.27 -19.58
C ARG A 57 2.00 -2.74 -19.18
N THR A 58 0.96 -3.13 -18.45
CA THR A 58 0.68 -4.54 -18.14
C THR A 58 -0.70 -4.90 -18.65
N ALA A 59 -0.87 -6.15 -19.10
CA ALA A 59 -2.17 -6.65 -19.55
C ALA A 59 -3.21 -6.72 -18.41
N LEU A 60 -2.76 -6.89 -17.17
CA LEU A 60 -3.62 -6.90 -15.99
C LEU A 60 -3.65 -5.51 -15.34
N PRO A 61 -4.83 -4.95 -15.03
CA PRO A 61 -4.94 -3.70 -14.30
C PRO A 61 -4.53 -3.87 -12.83
N GLY A 62 -4.04 -2.77 -12.26
CA GLY A 62 -3.72 -2.64 -10.85
C GLY A 62 -2.25 -2.79 -10.51
N SER A 63 -1.89 -2.33 -9.32
CA SER A 63 -0.51 -2.29 -8.83
C SER A 63 -0.45 -2.86 -7.42
N TRP A 64 0.58 -3.64 -7.14
CA TRP A 64 0.81 -4.26 -5.84
C TRP A 64 1.84 -3.47 -5.02
N GLY A 65 1.57 -3.34 -3.73
CA GLY A 65 2.51 -2.83 -2.74
C GLY A 65 3.46 -3.93 -2.28
N ASN A 66 4.55 -3.53 -1.61
CA ASN A 66 5.43 -4.47 -0.95
C ASN A 66 4.78 -5.04 0.33
N VAL A 67 5.24 -6.22 0.72
CA VAL A 67 4.74 -6.94 1.89
C VAL A 67 5.37 -6.37 3.16
N LEU A 68 4.56 -6.20 4.20
CA LEU A 68 5.01 -5.82 5.54
C LEU A 68 4.33 -6.71 6.59
N SER A 69 5.11 -7.26 7.51
CA SER A 69 4.57 -8.08 8.61
C SER A 69 3.72 -7.25 9.58
N ASP A 70 2.67 -7.84 10.17
CA ASP A 70 1.84 -7.21 11.20
C ASP A 70 2.08 -7.66 12.62
N LEU A 71 3.13 -8.47 12.85
CA LEU A 71 3.45 -9.03 14.15
C LEU A 71 3.34 -8.02 15.28
N THR A 72 3.88 -6.81 15.10
CA THR A 72 4.04 -5.86 16.22
C THR A 72 3.13 -4.63 16.18
N GLY A 73 1.99 -4.64 15.49
CA GLY A 73 1.01 -3.56 15.67
C GLY A 73 0.24 -3.16 14.41
N CYS A 74 -0.31 -1.95 14.45
CA CYS A 74 -1.16 -1.42 13.41
C CYS A 74 -0.43 -1.29 12.06
N VAL A 75 -0.96 -1.93 11.01
CA VAL A 75 -0.52 -1.81 9.63
C VAL A 75 -1.59 -1.16 8.77
N TYR A 76 -1.22 -0.19 7.93
CA TYR A 76 -2.11 0.42 6.94
C TYR A 76 -1.37 0.68 5.62
N ALA A 77 -2.10 0.77 4.52
CA ALA A 77 -1.56 1.19 3.23
C ALA A 77 -1.88 2.66 2.96
N GLU A 78 -0.90 3.38 2.46
CA GLU A 78 -1.02 4.69 1.84
C GLU A 78 -0.79 4.55 0.33
N GLY A 79 -1.57 5.26 -0.48
CA GLY A 79 -1.41 5.19 -1.93
C GLY A 79 -1.85 6.45 -2.65
N TYR A 80 -1.08 6.83 -3.67
CA TYR A 80 -1.30 8.01 -4.50
C TYR A 80 -0.78 7.76 -5.92
N VAL A 81 -1.15 8.64 -6.85
CA VAL A 81 -0.73 8.55 -8.26
C VAL A 81 -0.02 9.84 -8.65
N VAL A 82 1.16 9.71 -9.25
CA VAL A 82 1.93 10.82 -9.80
C VAL A 82 1.74 10.85 -11.32
N LYS A 83 1.26 11.98 -11.85
CA LYS A 83 1.08 12.18 -13.29
C LYS A 83 1.51 13.59 -13.68
N GLY A 84 2.39 13.70 -14.69
CA GLY A 84 2.93 14.99 -15.13
C GLY A 84 3.67 15.75 -14.02
N GLY A 85 4.33 15.04 -13.10
CA GLY A 85 5.05 15.63 -11.96
C GLY A 85 4.18 16.04 -10.78
N ALA A 86 2.86 15.99 -10.89
CA ALA A 86 1.94 16.29 -9.79
C ALA A 86 1.46 15.00 -9.10
N ALA A 87 1.45 14.99 -7.77
CA ALA A 87 0.86 13.93 -6.98
C ALA A 87 -0.64 14.18 -6.77
N GLY A 88 -1.44 13.13 -6.90
CA GLY A 88 -2.82 13.12 -6.44
C GLY A 88 -2.91 13.07 -4.90
N PRO A 89 -4.11 13.27 -4.34
CA PRO A 89 -4.33 13.14 -2.91
C PRO A 89 -3.96 11.74 -2.40
N HIS A 90 -3.31 11.68 -1.23
CA HIS A 90 -2.92 10.43 -0.59
C HIS A 90 -4.15 9.77 0.02
N ALA A 91 -4.47 8.57 -0.45
CA ALA A 91 -5.50 7.73 0.15
C ALA A 91 -4.88 6.82 1.21
N ARG A 92 -5.58 6.57 2.31
CA ARG A 92 -5.17 5.63 3.35
C ARG A 92 -6.26 4.59 3.59
N THR A 93 -5.86 3.35 3.83
CA THR A 93 -6.79 2.32 4.31
C THR A 93 -7.03 2.49 5.80
N ALA A 94 -8.06 1.82 6.32
CA ALA A 94 -8.13 1.56 7.74
C ALA A 94 -6.91 0.74 8.19
N CYS A 95 -6.56 0.89 9.46
CA CYS A 95 -5.57 0.06 10.11
C CYS A 95 -6.09 -1.37 10.29
N VAL A 96 -5.21 -2.34 10.07
CA VAL A 96 -5.42 -3.74 10.45
C VAL A 96 -4.30 -4.16 11.39
N GLN A 97 -4.67 -4.89 12.44
CA GLN A 97 -3.75 -5.50 13.38
C GLN A 97 -4.18 -6.95 13.55
N GLY A 98 -3.33 -7.91 13.21
CA GLY A 98 -3.52 -9.30 13.61
C GLY A 98 -3.53 -9.38 15.15
N SER A 99 -4.61 -9.91 15.73
CA SER A 99 -4.62 -10.25 17.15
C SER A 99 -3.79 -11.52 17.35
N GLY A 100 -2.52 -11.36 17.76
CA GLY A 100 -1.59 -12.47 18.05
C GLY A 100 -0.42 -12.01 18.91
N SER A 101 0.06 -12.87 19.82
CA SER A 101 1.03 -12.53 20.86
C SER A 101 2.44 -12.30 20.33
N VAL A 102 2.94 -11.06 20.50
CA VAL A 102 4.36 -10.74 20.34
C VAL A 102 5.10 -11.14 21.61
N THR A 103 5.83 -12.26 21.56
CA THR A 103 6.84 -12.56 22.58
C THR A 103 8.20 -12.15 22.02
N HIS A 104 8.69 -10.99 22.43
CA HIS A 104 10.09 -10.60 22.25
C HIS A 104 10.94 -11.45 23.21
N THR A 105 11.78 -12.34 22.70
CA THR A 105 12.90 -12.88 23.48
C THR A 105 14.17 -12.22 22.96
N ALA A 106 14.75 -11.32 23.77
CA ALA A 106 16.07 -10.78 23.49
C ALA A 106 17.11 -11.92 23.60
N GLY A 107 18.02 -11.99 22.64
CA GLY A 107 19.22 -12.83 22.66
C GLY A 107 20.44 -11.98 22.37
#